data_AF-A0A967LDJ9-F1
#
_entry.id   AF-A0A967LDJ9-F1
#
_cell.length_a   1.000
_cell.length_b   1.000
_cell.length_c   1.000
_cell.angle_alpha   90.00
_cell.angle_beta   90.00
_cell.angle_gamma   90.00
#
_symmetry.space_group_name_H-M   'P 1'
#
loop_
_entity.id
_entity.type
_entity.pdbx_description
1 polymer ?
#
loop_
_entity_poly.entity_id
_entity_poly.type
_entity_poly.pdbx_seq_one_letter_code
_entity_poly.pdbx_strand_id
1 'polypeptide(L)'
;SDEEAAHAFIIEWSKDRSTTQAVATPAGGADWAGLRAAALKQVRSLEAKYAKALAANGKAMKWDLDFWQRGLPNNEARTFSPAVARYRAKVKPDGSIDIDENERLLLPPRGVKIIRDFIAKEKQLEAIFERELDKARIAYIKKLEEKKATAQSSGLASQMRAIQNEIEACGTSGKTHLEHFGPGS
;
A
#
# COMPACT_ATOMS: atom_id res chain seq x y z
N SER A 1 -4.97 23.23 27.43
CA SER A 1 -3.82 22.58 26.79
C SER A 1 -4.40 21.56 25.85
N ASP A 2 -4.37 21.90 24.57
CA ASP A 2 -5.03 21.15 23.51
C ASP A 2 -4.28 19.84 23.27
N GLU A 3 -4.93 18.73 23.59
CA GLU A 3 -4.48 17.39 23.22
C GLU A 3 -4.80 17.18 21.74
N GLU A 4 -3.76 17.32 20.92
CA GLU A 4 -3.76 16.93 19.51
C GLU A 4 -3.92 15.40 19.43
N ALA A 5 -5.17 14.95 19.37
CA ALA A 5 -5.52 13.57 19.13
C ALA A 5 -5.03 13.17 17.74
N ALA A 6 -3.90 12.47 17.67
CA ALA A 6 -3.44 11.79 16.48
C ALA A 6 -4.44 10.68 16.14
N HIS A 7 -5.45 11.03 15.33
CA HIS A 7 -6.31 10.06 14.67
C HIS A 7 -5.42 9.20 13.76
N ALA A 8 -5.17 7.96 14.20
CA ALA A 8 -4.56 6.95 13.34
C ALA A 8 -5.56 6.64 12.22
N PHE A 9 -5.41 7.32 11.10
CA PHE A 9 -6.10 6.96 9.88
C PHE A 9 -5.58 5.57 9.46
N ILE A 10 -6.40 4.54 9.67
CA ILE A 10 -6.26 3.29 8.91
C ILE A 10 -6.51 3.70 7.47
N ILE A 11 -5.45 3.81 6.67
CA ILE A 11 -5.62 4.04 5.23
C ILE A 11 -6.20 2.73 4.68
N GLU A 12 -7.52 2.71 4.48
CA GLU A 12 -8.21 1.59 3.84
C GLU A 12 -7.79 1.54 2.36
N TRP A 13 -6.67 0.88 2.08
CA TRP A 13 -6.23 0.61 0.71
C TRP A 13 -7.05 -0.50 0.04
N SER A 14 -7.79 -1.33 0.80
CA SER A 14 -8.37 -2.58 0.31
C SER A 14 -9.90 -2.70 0.28
N LYS A 15 -10.68 -1.71 0.75
CA LYS A 15 -12.13 -1.96 1.00
C LYS A 15 -13.17 -1.43 0.01
N ASP A 16 -12.89 -0.42 -0.82
CA ASP A 16 -13.85 0.02 -1.84
C ASP A 16 -13.15 0.34 -3.16
N ARG A 17 -12.92 -0.68 -4.02
CA ARG A 17 -12.38 -0.47 -5.38
C ARG A 17 -13.03 -1.40 -6.40
N SER A 18 -14.35 -1.39 -6.47
CA SER A 18 -15.11 -1.97 -7.56
C SER A 18 -15.02 -1.10 -8.82
N THR A 19 -14.35 -1.63 -9.83
CA THR A 19 -14.52 -1.32 -11.27
C THR A 19 -14.40 0.16 -11.68
N THR A 20 -13.18 0.69 -11.70
CA THR A 20 -12.90 1.96 -12.41
C THR A 20 -12.09 1.69 -13.68
N GLN A 21 -12.63 2.10 -14.83
CA GLN A 21 -12.04 1.98 -16.16
C GLN A 21 -10.60 2.53 -16.19
N ALA A 22 -9.73 1.86 -16.97
CA ALA A 22 -8.39 2.36 -17.28
C ALA A 22 -8.48 3.79 -17.85
N VAL A 23 -7.76 4.72 -17.24
CA VAL A 23 -7.72 6.12 -17.69
C VAL A 23 -7.10 6.16 -19.09
N ALA A 24 -7.93 6.48 -20.10
CA ALA A 24 -7.57 6.53 -21.51
C ALA A 24 -6.37 7.48 -21.74
N THR A 25 -5.43 7.06 -22.60
CA THR A 25 -4.31 7.90 -23.01
C THR A 25 -4.84 9.15 -23.71
N PRO A 26 -4.48 10.37 -23.27
CA PRO A 26 -4.97 11.60 -23.90
C PRO A 26 -4.49 11.69 -25.37
N ALA A 27 -5.30 12.34 -26.21
CA ALA A 27 -4.96 12.60 -27.60
C ALA A 27 -3.63 13.36 -27.71
N GLY A 28 -2.71 12.88 -28.56
CA GLY A 28 -1.33 13.36 -28.64
C GLY A 28 -0.32 12.60 -27.77
N GLY A 29 -0.77 11.58 -27.01
CA GLY A 29 0.08 10.75 -26.16
C GLY A 29 0.90 9.66 -26.86
N ALA A 30 0.82 9.52 -28.18
CA ALA A 30 1.47 8.42 -28.91
C ALA A 30 3.00 8.38 -28.70
N ASP A 31 3.67 9.54 -28.59
CA ASP A 31 5.13 9.63 -28.42
C ASP A 31 5.62 9.21 -27.01
N TRP A 32 4.73 9.19 -26.01
CA TRP A 32 5.06 8.83 -24.63
C TRP A 32 4.14 7.74 -24.03
N ALA A 33 3.26 7.15 -24.83
CA ALA A 33 2.40 6.03 -24.43
C ALA A 33 3.22 4.84 -23.90
N GLY A 34 4.40 4.60 -24.47
CA GLY A 34 5.33 3.58 -23.98
C GLY A 34 5.85 3.86 -22.55
N LEU A 35 6.08 5.13 -22.20
CA LEU A 35 6.45 5.52 -20.84
C LEU A 35 5.30 5.28 -19.87
N ARG A 36 4.06 5.66 -20.26
CA ARG A 36 2.85 5.43 -19.46
C ARG A 36 2.60 3.95 -19.21
N ALA A 37 2.72 3.11 -20.25
CA ALA A 37 2.57 1.66 -20.14
C ALA A 37 3.63 1.02 -19.22
N ALA A 38 4.89 1.49 -19.33
CA ALA A 38 5.97 1.02 -18.44
C ALA A 38 5.73 1.43 -16.98
N ALA A 39 5.29 2.67 -16.73
CA ALA A 39 4.94 3.15 -15.39
C ALA A 39 3.78 2.35 -14.79
N LEU A 40 2.70 2.13 -15.57
CA LEU A 40 1.58 1.28 -15.13
C LEU A 40 2.04 -0.14 -14.75
N LYS A 41 2.91 -0.76 -15.55
CA LYS A 41 3.47 -2.08 -15.25
C LYS A 41 4.29 -2.07 -13.95
N GLN A 42 5.05 -1.01 -13.72
CA GLN A 42 5.83 -0.85 -12.49
C GLN A 42 4.92 -0.67 -11.26
N VAL A 43 3.90 0.19 -11.34
CA VAL A 43 2.89 0.39 -10.28
C VAL A 43 2.22 -0.94 -9.92
N ARG A 44 1.70 -1.67 -10.91
CA ARG A 44 1.08 -3.00 -10.69
C ARG A 44 2.03 -4.01 -10.06
N SER A 45 3.30 -3.99 -10.45
CA SER A 45 4.34 -4.84 -9.86
C SER A 45 4.57 -4.51 -8.38
N LEU A 46 4.56 -3.23 -8.02
CA LEU A 46 4.68 -2.78 -6.63
C LEU A 46 3.44 -3.17 -5.81
N GLU A 47 2.24 -2.97 -6.34
CA GLU A 47 0.99 -3.39 -5.69
C GLU A 47 1.00 -4.90 -5.40
N ALA A 48 1.34 -5.73 -6.39
CA ALA A 48 1.38 -7.18 -6.23
C ALA A 48 2.43 -7.62 -5.19
N LYS A 49 3.60 -6.94 -5.14
CA LYS A 49 4.63 -7.20 -4.13
C LYS A 49 4.14 -6.83 -2.73
N TYR A 50 3.49 -5.67 -2.58
CA TYR A 50 2.93 -5.24 -1.31
C TYR A 50 1.82 -6.18 -0.83
N ALA A 51 0.85 -6.51 -1.69
CA ALA A 51 -0.22 -7.45 -1.36
C ALA A 51 0.31 -8.82 -0.93
N LYS A 52 1.34 -9.35 -1.62
CA LYS A 52 2.00 -10.60 -1.23
C LYS A 52 2.68 -10.49 0.13
N ALA A 53 3.35 -9.37 0.41
CA ALA A 53 4.02 -9.15 1.69
C ALA A 53 3.01 -9.01 2.84
N LEU A 54 1.89 -8.32 2.61
CA LEU A 54 0.80 -8.15 3.56
C LEU A 54 0.12 -9.50 3.89
N ALA A 55 -0.24 -10.27 2.86
CA ALA A 55 -0.77 -11.62 3.02
C ALA A 55 0.17 -12.54 3.81
N ALA A 56 1.48 -12.47 3.53
CA ALA A 56 2.49 -13.21 4.27
C ALA A 56 2.61 -12.74 5.72
N ASN A 57 2.49 -11.43 5.98
CA ASN A 57 2.53 -10.84 7.32
C ASN A 57 1.38 -11.37 8.19
N GLY A 58 0.14 -11.26 7.70
CA GLY A 58 -1.04 -11.76 8.42
C GLY A 58 -1.01 -13.28 8.65
N LYS A 59 -0.55 -14.06 7.66
CA LYS A 59 -0.36 -15.52 7.81
C LYS A 59 0.69 -15.84 8.87
N ALA A 60 1.82 -15.13 8.87
CA ALA A 60 2.89 -15.32 9.84
C ALA A 60 2.42 -14.97 11.26
N MET A 61 1.63 -13.90 11.44
CA MET A 61 1.04 -13.57 12.74
C MET A 61 0.17 -14.71 13.28
N LYS A 62 -0.71 -15.29 12.44
CA LYS A 62 -1.53 -16.45 12.84
C LYS A 62 -0.65 -17.62 13.29
N TRP A 63 0.40 -17.91 12.52
CA TRP A 63 1.30 -19.01 12.79
C TRP A 63 2.12 -18.81 14.07
N ASP A 64 2.68 -17.61 14.29
CA ASP A 64 3.45 -17.28 15.50
C ASP A 64 2.57 -17.32 16.76
N LEU A 65 1.32 -16.84 16.66
CA LEU A 65 0.35 -16.95 17.76
C LEU A 65 -0.01 -18.41 18.08
N ASP A 66 -0.24 -19.24 17.06
CA ASP A 66 -0.52 -20.67 17.25
C ASP A 66 0.68 -21.40 17.85
N PHE A 67 1.89 -21.10 17.37
CA PHE A 67 3.13 -21.67 17.89
C PHE A 67 3.35 -21.28 19.35
N TRP A 68 3.17 -19.99 19.66
CA TRP A 68 3.24 -19.49 21.03
C TRP A 68 2.22 -20.18 21.94
N GLN A 69 0.95 -20.29 21.52
CA GLN A 69 -0.10 -20.93 22.32
C GLN A 69 0.21 -22.40 22.61
N ARG A 70 0.72 -23.14 21.61
CA ARG A 70 1.11 -24.56 21.78
C ARG A 70 2.28 -24.78 22.73
N GLY A 71 3.12 -23.77 22.91
CA GLY A 71 4.24 -23.80 23.86
C GLY A 71 3.85 -23.50 25.31
N LEU A 72 2.59 -23.17 25.59
CA LEU A 72 2.12 -22.88 26.94
C LEU A 72 1.76 -24.16 27.72
N PRO A 73 1.83 -24.13 29.06
CA PRO A 73 1.21 -25.15 29.89
C PRO A 73 -0.29 -25.31 29.58
N ASN A 74 -0.83 -26.54 29.69
CA ASN A 74 -2.19 -26.88 29.25
C ASN A 74 -3.28 -25.96 29.85
N ASN A 75 -3.16 -25.57 31.12
CA ASN A 75 -4.09 -24.66 31.79
C ASN A 75 -4.06 -23.25 31.18
N GLU A 76 -2.86 -22.71 30.92
CA GLU A 76 -2.68 -21.41 30.28
C GLU A 76 -3.13 -21.43 28.81
N ALA A 77 -2.76 -22.49 28.07
CA ALA A 77 -3.18 -22.69 26.69
C ALA A 77 -4.70 -22.67 26.56
N ARG A 78 -5.41 -23.36 27.47
CA ARG A 78 -6.88 -23.34 27.53
C ARG A 78 -7.43 -21.96 27.90
N THR A 79 -6.78 -21.28 28.83
CA THR A 79 -7.19 -19.94 29.30
C THR A 79 -7.10 -18.89 28.19
N PHE A 80 -6.02 -18.90 27.41
CA PHE A 80 -5.79 -17.90 26.36
C PHE A 80 -6.34 -18.28 24.98
N SER A 81 -6.78 -19.54 24.78
CA SER A 81 -7.30 -20.01 23.49
C SER A 81 -8.41 -19.13 22.90
N PRO A 82 -9.41 -18.65 23.65
CA PRO A 82 -10.45 -17.78 23.10
C PRO A 82 -9.88 -16.44 22.61
N ALA A 83 -8.92 -15.87 23.34
CA ALA A 83 -8.27 -14.62 22.96
C ALA A 83 -7.42 -14.80 21.69
N VAL A 84 -6.64 -15.88 21.60
CA VAL A 84 -5.86 -16.20 20.39
C VAL A 84 -6.77 -16.37 19.17
N ALA A 85 -7.85 -17.14 19.31
CA ALA A 85 -8.82 -17.33 18.23
C ALA A 85 -9.41 -15.99 17.75
N ARG A 86 -9.75 -15.08 18.69
CA ARG A 86 -10.25 -13.75 18.38
C ARG A 86 -9.25 -12.93 17.56
N TYR A 87 -7.98 -12.85 17.98
CA TYR A 87 -7.00 -12.05 17.24
C TYR A 87 -6.63 -12.66 15.89
N ARG A 88 -6.66 -14.00 15.76
CA ARG A 88 -6.50 -14.65 14.47
C ARG A 88 -7.64 -14.31 13.50
N ALA A 89 -8.87 -14.19 14.01
CA ALA A 89 -10.03 -13.80 13.21
C ALA A 89 -9.97 -12.34 12.73
N LYS A 90 -9.21 -11.47 13.43
CA LYS A 90 -8.99 -10.08 13.04
C LYS A 90 -8.00 -9.91 11.87
N VAL A 91 -7.32 -10.97 11.44
CA VAL A 91 -6.54 -10.92 10.19
C VAL A 91 -7.46 -11.16 9.00
N LYS A 92 -7.62 -10.14 8.17
CA LYS A 92 -8.47 -10.13 6.98
C LYS A 92 -7.93 -11.07 5.88
N PRO A 93 -8.74 -11.41 4.86
CA PRO A 93 -8.32 -12.32 3.78
C PRO A 93 -7.11 -11.82 2.97
N ASP A 94 -6.93 -10.51 2.83
CA ASP A 94 -5.78 -9.86 2.17
C ASP A 94 -4.51 -9.87 3.04
N GLY A 95 -4.62 -10.26 4.31
CA GLY A 95 -3.54 -10.30 5.29
C GLY A 95 -3.44 -9.11 6.22
N SER A 96 -4.27 -8.08 6.04
CA SER A 96 -4.26 -6.91 6.92
C SER A 96 -4.76 -7.27 8.33
N ILE A 97 -4.24 -6.59 9.35
CA ILE A 97 -4.53 -6.88 10.75
C ILE A 97 -5.50 -5.82 11.30
N ASP A 98 -6.73 -6.23 11.63
CA ASP A 98 -7.80 -5.37 12.16
C ASP A 98 -7.71 -5.19 13.69
N ILE A 99 -6.53 -4.79 14.17
CA ILE A 99 -6.25 -4.57 15.58
C ILE A 99 -5.65 -3.18 15.72
N ASP A 100 -6.29 -2.32 16.50
CA ASP A 100 -5.73 -1.00 16.80
C ASP A 100 -4.45 -1.15 17.63
N GLU A 101 -3.45 -0.31 17.36
CA GLU A 101 -2.15 -0.35 18.04
C GLU A 101 -2.28 -0.17 19.57
N ASN A 102 -3.28 0.59 19.99
CA ASN A 102 -3.60 0.88 21.39
C ASN A 102 -4.67 -0.05 21.98
N GLU A 103 -5.17 -1.03 21.21
CA GLU A 103 -6.16 -1.98 21.70
C GLU A 103 -5.61 -2.74 22.91
N ARG A 104 -6.42 -2.85 23.97
CA ARG A 104 -6.05 -3.64 25.14
C ARG A 104 -6.10 -5.13 24.79
N LEU A 105 -4.92 -5.71 24.61
CA LEU A 105 -4.78 -7.12 24.28
C LEU A 105 -4.87 -8.01 25.54
N LEU A 106 -5.91 -8.85 25.61
CA LEU A 106 -6.12 -9.89 26.63
C LEU A 106 -5.20 -11.10 26.47
N LEU A 107 -3.89 -10.86 26.42
CA LEU A 107 -2.84 -11.89 26.37
C LEU A 107 -1.73 -11.52 27.36
N PRO A 108 -0.91 -12.48 27.80
CA PRO A 108 0.31 -12.16 28.55
C PRO A 108 1.32 -11.44 27.65
N PRO A 109 2.35 -10.79 28.23
CA PRO A 109 3.27 -9.90 27.51
C PRO A 109 3.86 -10.49 26.23
N ARG A 110 4.19 -11.79 26.22
CA ARG A 110 4.74 -12.46 25.02
C ARG A 110 3.74 -12.53 23.86
N GLY A 111 2.47 -12.87 24.13
CA GLY A 111 1.43 -12.90 23.09
C GLY A 111 1.08 -11.49 22.59
N VAL A 112 1.05 -10.51 23.49
CA VAL A 112 0.91 -9.08 23.16
C VAL A 112 2.02 -8.61 22.23
N LYS A 113 3.27 -8.97 22.55
CA LYS A 113 4.44 -8.60 21.76
C LYS A 113 4.35 -9.12 20.33
N ILE A 114 3.95 -10.38 20.14
CA ILE A 114 3.79 -10.97 18.79
C ILE A 114 2.85 -10.10 17.95
N ILE A 115 1.64 -9.82 18.46
CA ILE A 115 0.64 -9.02 17.71
C ILE A 115 1.19 -7.63 17.39
N ARG A 116 1.81 -6.95 18.36
CA ARG A 116 2.37 -5.61 18.16
C ARG A 116 3.51 -5.59 17.15
N ASP A 117 4.40 -6.58 17.17
CA ASP A 117 5.48 -6.69 16.18
C ASP A 117 4.92 -6.82 14.75
N PHE A 118 3.83 -7.57 14.56
CA PHE A 118 3.19 -7.74 13.26
C PHE A 118 2.39 -6.51 12.80
N ILE A 119 1.75 -5.78 13.70
CA ILE A 119 1.12 -4.47 13.41
C ILE A 119 2.20 -3.44 13.01
N ALA A 120 3.29 -3.36 13.74
CA ALA A 120 4.40 -2.46 13.42
C ALA A 120 5.01 -2.81 12.05
N LYS A 121 5.15 -4.10 11.74
CA LYS A 121 5.63 -4.57 10.45
C LYS A 121 4.65 -4.24 9.31
N GLU A 122 3.34 -4.31 9.53
CA GLU A 122 2.34 -3.87 8.55
C GLU A 122 2.52 -2.40 8.17
N LYS A 123 2.68 -1.52 9.16
CA LYS A 123 2.98 -0.10 8.93
C LYS A 123 4.31 0.12 8.19
N GLN A 124 5.33 -0.68 8.50
CA GLN A 124 6.61 -0.63 7.77
C GLN A 124 6.44 -1.04 6.30
N LEU A 125 5.65 -2.08 6.02
CA LEU A 125 5.35 -2.50 4.64
C LEU A 125 4.63 -1.40 3.87
N GLU A 126 3.67 -0.73 4.49
CA GLU A 126 2.94 0.40 3.90
C GLU A 126 3.89 1.57 3.58
N ALA A 127 4.72 1.98 4.54
CA ALA A 127 5.70 3.05 4.34
C ALA A 127 6.73 2.72 3.23
N ILE A 128 7.16 1.45 3.14
CA ILE A 128 8.04 0.99 2.07
C ILE A 128 7.32 1.07 0.72
N PHE A 129 6.07 0.59 0.65
CA PHE A 129 5.28 0.62 -0.58
C PHE A 129 5.06 2.04 -1.08
N GLU A 130 4.66 2.97 -0.20
CA GLU A 130 4.47 4.38 -0.55
C GLU A 130 5.77 5.02 -1.06
N ARG A 131 6.90 4.75 -0.40
CA ARG A 131 8.21 5.25 -0.83
C ARG A 131 8.60 4.72 -2.21
N GLU A 132 8.36 3.45 -2.49
CA GLU A 132 8.68 2.87 -3.80
C GLU A 132 7.75 3.40 -4.91
N LEU A 133 6.47 3.67 -4.59
CA LEU A 133 5.56 4.36 -5.51
C LEU A 133 6.02 5.79 -5.79
N ASP A 134 6.47 6.53 -4.79
CA ASP A 134 6.96 7.90 -4.99
C ASP A 134 8.25 7.93 -5.82
N LYS A 135 9.16 6.97 -5.62
CA LYS A 135 10.32 6.79 -6.51
C LYS A 135 9.90 6.50 -7.95
N ALA A 136 8.90 5.63 -8.15
CA ALA A 136 8.36 5.34 -9.47
C ALA A 136 7.77 6.60 -10.12
N ARG A 137 7.02 7.39 -9.35
CA ARG A 137 6.46 8.68 -9.76
C ARG A 137 7.53 9.66 -10.23
N ILE A 138 8.54 9.91 -9.39
CA ILE A 138 9.64 10.84 -9.70
C ILE A 138 10.38 10.39 -10.96
N ALA A 139 10.67 9.09 -11.10
CA ALA A 139 11.33 8.55 -12.27
C ALA A 139 10.47 8.69 -13.55
N TYR A 140 9.15 8.54 -13.44
CA TYR A 140 8.23 8.73 -14.55
C TYR A 140 8.13 10.20 -14.97
N ILE A 141 7.92 11.12 -14.01
CA ILE A 141 7.86 12.56 -14.25
C ILE A 141 9.14 13.06 -14.92
N LYS A 142 10.32 12.64 -14.44
CA LYS A 142 11.59 13.03 -15.05
C LYS A 142 11.66 12.69 -16.54
N LYS A 143 11.21 11.49 -16.94
CA LYS A 143 11.16 11.08 -18.35
C LYS A 143 10.13 11.88 -19.16
N LEU A 144 9.01 12.24 -18.55
CA LEU A 144 8.03 13.13 -19.17
C LEU A 144 8.59 14.53 -19.38
N GLU A 145 9.33 15.08 -18.41
CA GLU A 145 10.01 16.39 -18.55
C GLU A 145 11.01 16.39 -19.71
N GLU A 146 11.81 15.33 -19.86
CA GLU A 146 12.72 15.15 -21.01
C GLU A 146 11.96 15.15 -22.36
N LYS A 147 10.82 14.46 -22.42
CA LYS A 147 9.94 14.47 -23.59
C LYS A 147 9.30 15.83 -23.84
N LYS A 148 8.88 16.54 -22.79
CA LYS A 148 8.34 17.90 -22.88
C LYS A 148 9.37 18.87 -23.44
N ALA A 149 10.63 18.78 -23.00
CA ALA A 149 11.71 19.62 -23.51
C ALA A 149 11.97 19.38 -25.01
N THR A 150 11.88 18.12 -25.46
CA THR A 150 12.02 17.75 -26.88
C THR A 150 10.84 18.27 -27.72
N ALA A 151 9.61 18.17 -27.20
CA ALA A 151 8.43 18.75 -27.84
C ALA A 151 8.54 20.28 -27.94
N GLN A 152 9.13 20.93 -26.93
CA GLN A 152 9.39 22.37 -26.93
C GLN A 152 10.39 22.78 -27.99
N SER A 153 11.55 22.11 -28.08
CA SER A 153 12.56 22.43 -29.09
C SER A 153 12.06 22.15 -30.51
N SER A 154 11.09 21.24 -30.66
CA SER A 154 10.49 20.87 -31.95
C SER A 154 9.23 21.69 -32.30
N GLY A 155 8.82 22.66 -31.47
CA GLY A 155 7.64 23.49 -31.71
C GLY A 155 6.28 22.77 -31.57
N LEU A 156 6.25 21.59 -30.91
CA LEU A 156 5.07 20.73 -30.79
C LEU A 156 4.22 21.12 -29.57
N ALA A 157 3.59 22.31 -29.62
CA ALA A 157 2.87 22.90 -28.49
C ALA A 157 1.72 22.02 -27.93
N SER A 158 1.02 21.27 -28.79
CA SER A 158 -0.03 20.34 -28.37
C SER A 158 0.52 19.18 -27.53
N GLN A 159 1.67 18.62 -27.94
CA GLN A 159 2.34 17.56 -27.21
C GLN A 159 2.90 18.05 -25.87
N MET A 160 3.51 19.25 -25.86
CA MET A 160 3.95 19.86 -24.60
C MET A 160 2.82 19.98 -23.58
N ARG A 161 1.64 20.45 -24.02
CA ARG A 161 0.47 20.59 -23.17
C ARG A 161 -0.05 19.24 -22.68
N ALA A 162 -0.10 18.25 -23.57
CA ALA A 162 -0.51 16.89 -23.19
C ALA A 162 0.42 16.28 -22.14
N ILE A 163 1.74 16.46 -22.28
CA ILE A 163 2.72 15.98 -21.30
C ILE A 163 2.61 16.75 -19.97
N GLN A 164 2.40 18.07 -20.02
CA GLN A 164 2.20 18.86 -18.80
C GLN A 164 0.99 18.38 -18.00
N ASN A 165 -0.14 18.14 -18.66
CA ASN A 165 -1.34 17.62 -18.02
C ASN A 165 -1.09 16.24 -17.38
N GLU A 166 -0.31 15.38 -18.03
CA GLU A 166 0.06 14.07 -17.47
C GLU A 166 0.95 14.21 -16.21
N ILE A 167 1.91 15.12 -16.21
CA ILE A 167 2.77 15.41 -15.05
C ILE A 167 1.91 15.90 -13.88
N GLU A 168 0.98 16.82 -14.13
CA GLU A 168 0.05 17.34 -13.12
C GLU A 168 -0.86 16.24 -12.56
N ALA A 169 -1.36 15.36 -13.43
CA ALA A 169 -2.21 14.24 -13.03
C ALA A 169 -1.51 13.20 -12.14
N CYS A 170 -0.18 13.06 -12.25
CA CYS A 170 0.60 12.19 -11.35
C CYS A 170 0.62 12.67 -9.89
N GLY A 171 0.29 13.95 -9.64
CA GLY A 171 0.26 14.56 -8.32
C GLY A 171 1.61 14.59 -7.60
N THR A 172 1.56 14.72 -6.28
CA THR A 172 2.72 15.05 -5.43
C THR A 172 3.28 13.89 -4.61
N SER A 173 2.60 12.73 -4.57
CA SER A 173 3.01 11.60 -3.74
C SER A 173 2.84 10.24 -4.45
N GLY A 174 3.44 9.19 -3.87
CA GLY A 174 3.24 7.82 -4.34
C GLY A 174 1.76 7.41 -4.37
N LYS A 175 0.96 7.91 -3.42
CA LYS A 175 -0.50 7.69 -3.36
C LYS A 175 -1.23 8.28 -4.58
N THR A 176 -0.98 9.56 -4.89
CA THR A 176 -1.63 10.20 -6.05
C THR A 176 -1.19 9.57 -7.36
N HIS A 177 0.06 9.10 -7.42
CA HIS A 177 0.56 8.37 -8.58
C HIS A 177 -0.16 7.03 -8.78
N LEU A 178 -0.41 6.29 -7.69
CA LEU A 178 -1.21 5.07 -7.74
C LEU A 178 -2.64 5.36 -8.22
N GLU A 179 -3.28 6.39 -7.67
CA GLU A 179 -4.64 6.81 -8.05
C GLU A 179 -4.74 7.19 -9.54
N HIS A 180 -3.73 7.89 -10.07
CA HIS A 180 -3.66 8.29 -11.48
C HIS A 180 -3.67 7.10 -12.46
N PHE A 181 -3.00 6.00 -12.09
CA PHE A 181 -2.95 4.80 -12.93
C PHE A 181 -4.18 3.90 -12.75
N GLY A 182 -4.96 4.11 -11.69
CA GLY A 182 -6.07 3.26 -11.33
C GLY A 182 -5.64 1.84 -10.95
N PRO A 183 -6.59 1.00 -10.52
CA PRO A 183 -6.28 -0.37 -10.14
C PRO A 183 -5.79 -1.20 -11.34
N GLY A 184 -4.86 -2.12 -11.06
CA GLY A 184 -4.59 -3.24 -11.95
C GLY A 184 -5.80 -4.16 -12.01
N SER A 185 -6.45 -4.23 -13.17
CA SER A 185 -7.40 -5.28 -13.56
C SER A 185 -6.87 -6.68 -13.28
#